data_AF-A0A2V6LLN0-F1
#
_entry.id   AF-A0A2V6LLN0-F1
#
_cell.length_a   1.000
_cell.length_b   1.000
_cell.length_c   1.000
_cell.angle_alpha   90.00
_cell.angle_beta   90.00
_cell.angle_gamma   90.00
#
_symmetry.space_group_name_H-M   'P 1'
#
loop_
_entity.id
_entity.type
_entity.pdbx_description
1 polymer ?
#
loop_
_entity_poly.entity_id
_entity_poly.type
_entity_poly.pdbx_seq_one_letter_code
_entity_poly.pdbx_strand_id
1 'polypeptide(L)' 'MKTLDAELANMAKSDLRDYSFSDTKVAFPHPKMAVMTYTAKVQASADGKDVSGTYNCGSVWVQQGGKWVGAFHTEAKTQ' A
#
# COMPACT_ATOMS: atom_id res chain seq x y z
N MET A 1 -20.22 4.70 -0.65
CA MET A 1 -19.21 5.55 -1.31
C MET A 1 -18.47 6.28 -0.21
N LYS A 2 -17.18 6.00 0.01
CA LYS A 2 -16.39 6.76 0.98
C LYS A 2 -16.15 8.15 0.39
N THR A 3 -16.46 9.21 1.13
CA THR A 3 -16.26 10.59 0.69
C THR A 3 -14.79 10.98 0.91
N LEU A 4 -14.29 11.96 0.15
CA LEU A 4 -12.95 12.50 0.32
C LEU A 4 -12.70 12.94 1.79
N ASP A 5 -13.70 13.54 2.42
CA ASP A 5 -13.62 13.96 3.83
C ASP A 5 -13.48 12.78 4.80
N ALA A 6 -14.11 11.65 4.50
CA ALA A 6 -13.99 10.44 5.31
C ALA A 6 -12.60 9.79 5.15
N GLU A 7 -12.03 9.81 3.95
CA GLU A 7 -10.65 9.35 3.71
C GLU A 7 -9.64 10.25 4.44
N LEU A 8 -9.79 11.58 4.33
CA LEU A 8 -8.95 12.57 5.03
C LEU A 8 -9.03 12.42 6.55
N ALA A 9 -10.23 12.24 7.11
CA ALA A 9 -10.43 12.05 8.54
C ALA A 9 -9.79 10.74 9.04
N ASN A 10 -9.73 9.69 8.22
CA ASN A 10 -9.09 8.43 8.58
C ASN A 10 -7.56 8.50 8.46
N MET A 11 -7.04 9.24 7.47
CA MET A 11 -5.61 9.54 7.37
C MET A 11 -5.13 10.31 8.60
N ALA A 12 -5.91 11.28 9.07
CA ALA A 12 -5.58 12.07 10.27
C ALA A 12 -5.54 11.24 11.58
N LYS A 13 -6.16 10.05 11.60
CA LYS A 13 -6.17 9.12 12.76
C LYS A 13 -5.08 8.05 12.68
N SER A 14 -4.25 8.10 11.64
CA SER A 14 -3.17 7.15 11.40
C SER A 14 -1.83 7.88 11.53
N ASP A 15 -0.97 7.40 12.41
CA ASP A 15 0.40 7.91 12.60
C ASP A 15 1.36 6.82 12.08
N LEU A 16 2.04 7.13 10.97
CA LEU A 16 3.11 6.30 10.39
C LEU A 16 4.45 6.91 10.80
N ARG A 17 5.18 6.20 11.66
CA ARG A 17 6.44 6.70 12.24
C ARG A 17 7.67 6.26 11.46
N ASP A 18 7.67 5.00 11.05
CA ASP A 18 8.79 4.39 10.32
C ASP A 18 8.26 3.33 9.36
N TYR A 19 8.93 3.17 8.22
CA TYR A 19 8.63 2.12 7.27
C TYR A 19 9.86 1.73 6.45
N SER A 20 9.92 0.45 6.09
CA SER A 20 10.89 -0.04 5.11
C SER A 20 10.27 -1.12 4.22
N PHE A 21 10.76 -1.16 2.98
CA PHE A 21 10.37 -2.19 2.02
C PHE A 21 11.55 -3.12 1.75
N SER A 22 11.28 -4.42 1.66
CA SER A 22 12.23 -5.44 1.23
C SER A 22 11.62 -6.36 0.19
N ASP A 23 12.45 -7.23 -0.41
CA ASP A 23 12.03 -8.30 -1.31
C ASP A 23 11.14 -7.85 -2.48
N THR A 24 11.38 -6.62 -2.96
CA THR A 24 10.58 -6.02 -4.04
C THR A 24 10.79 -6.78 -5.34
N LYS A 25 9.69 -7.24 -5.94
CA LYS A 25 9.66 -7.88 -7.26
C LYS A 25 8.62 -7.20 -8.12
N VAL A 26 8.92 -7.09 -9.42
CA VAL A 26 8.03 -6.49 -10.41
C VAL A 26 7.94 -7.41 -11.62
N ALA A 27 6.72 -7.68 -12.07
CA ALA A 27 6.43 -8.39 -13.30
C ALA A 27 5.59 -7.51 -14.24
N PHE A 28 5.88 -7.58 -15.53
CA PHE A 28 5.16 -6.85 -16.58
C PHE A 28 4.39 -7.81 -17.48
N PRO A 29 3.19 -8.28 -17.08
CA PRO A 29 2.39 -9.20 -17.89
C PRO A 29 1.85 -8.56 -19.18
N HIS A 30 1.87 -7.22 -19.27
CA HIS A 30 1.50 -6.45 -20.45
C HIS A 30 2.31 -5.14 -20.46
N PRO A 31 2.65 -4.52 -21.61
CA PRO A 31 3.48 -3.31 -21.66
C PRO A 31 2.95 -2.11 -20.86
N LYS A 32 1.65 -2.10 -20.58
CA LYS A 32 0.94 -1.06 -19.81
C LYS A 32 0.46 -1.54 -18.44
N MET A 33 1.01 -2.64 -17.93
CA MET A 33 0.63 -3.23 -16.65
C MET A 33 1.87 -3.67 -15.87
N ALA A 34 1.92 -3.37 -14.58
CA ALA A 34 2.92 -3.87 -13.66
C ALA A 34 2.24 -4.53 -12.46
N VAL A 35 2.73 -5.69 -12.05
CA VAL A 35 2.35 -6.37 -10.81
C VAL A 35 3.57 -6.33 -9.90
N MET A 36 3.41 -5.77 -8.71
CA MET A 36 4.47 -5.63 -7.73
C MET A 36 4.14 -6.41 -6.47
N THR A 37 5.13 -7.09 -5.91
CA THR A 37 5.07 -7.71 -4.58
C THR A 37 6.24 -7.23 -3.76
N TYR A 38 6.03 -7.02 -2.46
CA TYR A 38 7.08 -6.57 -1.54
C TYR A 38 6.69 -6.92 -0.11
N THR A 39 7.69 -6.95 0.77
CA THR A 39 7.49 -7.01 2.22
C THR A 39 7.58 -5.59 2.76
N ALA A 40 6.64 -5.19 3.62
CA ALA A 40 6.67 -3.90 4.30
C ALA A 40 6.82 -4.11 5.81
N LYS A 41 7.84 -3.52 6.42
CA LYS A 41 7.92 -3.37 7.88
C LYS A 41 7.43 -1.99 8.23
N VAL A 42 6.43 -1.90 9.09
CA VAL A 42 5.72 -0.67 9.41
C VAL A 42 5.71 -0.46 10.92
N GLN A 43 6.05 0.76 11.36
CA GLN A 43 5.74 1.24 12.70
C GLN A 43 4.63 2.28 12.60
N ALA A 44 3.42 1.89 13.03
CA ALA A 44 2.27 2.76 12.89
C ALA A 44 1.24 2.54 13.99
N SER A 45 0.43 3.57 14.23
CA SER A 45 -0.79 3.46 15.04
C SER A 45 -1.99 3.97 14.28
N ALA A 46 -3.14 3.32 14.45
CA ALA A 46 -4.42 3.73 13.87
C ALA A 46 -5.47 3.75 14.97
N ASP A 47 -6.22 4.86 15.10
CA ASP A 47 -7.20 5.08 16.17
C ASP A 47 -6.60 4.83 17.59
N GLY A 48 -5.34 5.23 17.78
CA GLY A 48 -4.61 5.05 19.03
C GLY A 48 -4.17 3.60 19.32
N LYS A 49 -4.42 2.65 18.41
CA LYS A 49 -3.99 1.25 18.53
C LYS A 49 -2.71 1.03 17.72
N ASP A 50 -1.77 0.29 18.28
CA ASP A 50 -0.58 -0.12 17.56
C ASP A 50 -0.95 -1.11 16.45
N VAL A 51 -0.61 -0.76 15.22
CA VAL A 51 -0.78 -1.59 14.02
C VAL A 51 0.58 -1.92 13.39
N SER A 52 1.67 -1.68 14.12
CA SER A 52 3.02 -2.03 13.69
C SER A 52 3.16 -3.52 13.37
N GLY A 53 4.01 -3.83 12.42
CA GLY A 53 4.32 -5.21 12.06
C GLY A 53 4.96 -5.32 10.68
N THR A 54 5.12 -6.57 10.26
CA THR A 54 5.58 -6.92 8.93
C THR A 54 4.38 -7.38 8.11
N TYR A 55 4.33 -6.97 6.85
CA TYR A 55 3.23 -7.20 5.94
C TYR A 55 3.75 -7.73 4.61
N ASN A 56 3.07 -8.74 4.08
CA ASN A 56 3.20 -9.13 2.69
C ASN A 56 2.25 -8.25 1.87
N CYS A 57 2.80 -7.50 0.92
CA CYS A 57 2.05 -6.53 0.13
C CYS A 57 2.08 -6.89 -1.36
N GLY A 58 0.98 -6.55 -2.04
CA GLY A 58 0.83 -6.72 -3.48
C GLY A 58 0.08 -5.55 -4.09
N SER A 59 0.54 -5.07 -5.24
CA SER A 59 -0.14 -4.00 -5.98
C SER A 59 -0.11 -4.22 -7.49
N VAL A 60 -1.16 -3.75 -8.17
CA VAL A 60 -1.27 -3.76 -9.63
C VAL A 60 -1.37 -2.33 -10.11
N TRP A 61 -0.59 -2.01 -11.14
CA TRP A 61 -0.49 -0.68 -11.73
C TRP A 61 -0.81 -0.78 -13.22
N VAL A 62 -1.58 0.18 -13.72
CA VAL A 62 -1.90 0.29 -15.15
C VAL A 62 -1.49 1.65 -15.68
N GLN A 63 -1.02 1.70 -16.92
CA GLN A 63 -0.63 2.96 -17.54
C GLN A 63 -1.85 3.62 -18.21
N GLN A 64 -2.19 4.82 -17.75
CA GLN A 64 -3.26 5.66 -18.31
C GLN A 64 -2.70 7.05 -18.62
N GLY A 65 -2.87 7.52 -19.86
CA GLY A 65 -2.35 8.84 -20.28
C GLY A 65 -0.83 9.00 -20.09
N GLY A 66 -0.06 7.90 -20.23
CA GLY A 66 1.39 7.88 -20.01
C GLY A 66 1.82 7.81 -18.54
N LYS A 67 0.89 7.86 -17.58
CA LYS A 67 1.17 7.78 -16.14
C LYS A 67 0.79 6.41 -15.57
N TRP A 68 1.57 5.93 -14.61
CA TRP A 68 1.19 4.74 -13.83
C TRP A 68 0.16 5.11 -12.78
N VAL A 69 -0.93 4.36 -12.73
CA VAL A 69 -2.02 4.53 -11.76
C VAL A 69 -2.23 3.21 -11.04
N GLY A 70 -2.33 3.26 -9.71
CA GLY A 70 -2.63 2.10 -8.88
C GLY A 70 -4.05 1.61 -9.15
N ALA A 71 -4.18 0.40 -9.68
CA ALA A 71 -5.47 -0.25 -9.93
C ALA A 71 -5.93 -1.10 -8.73
N PHE A 72 -4.98 -1.63 -7.97
CA PHE A 72 -5.23 -2.49 -6.84
C PHE A 72 -4.06 -2.45 -5.85
N HIS A 73 -4.35 -2.49 -4.56
CA HIS A 73 -3.38 -2.70 -3.49
C HIS A 73 -4.02 -3.61 -2.43
N THR A 74 -3.23 -4.52 -1.88
CA THR A 74 -3.61 -5.34 -0.73
C THR A 74 -2.38 -5.63 0.12
N GLU A 75 -2.62 -5.86 1.39
CA GLU A 75 -1.62 -6.24 2.36
C GLU A 75 -2.18 -7.22 3.37
N ALA A 76 -1.33 -8.13 3.84
CA ALA A 76 -1.66 -9.07 4.89
C ALA A 76 -0.51 -9.08 5.90
N LYS A 77 -0.85 -8.87 7.18
CA LYS A 77 0.13 -8.96 8.27
C LYS A 77 0.71 -10.37 8.31
N THR A 78 2.03 -10.48 8.40
CA THR A 78 2.69 -11.77 8.63
C THR A 78 2.35 -12.27 10.04
N GLN A 79 2.11 -13.58 10.20
CA GLN A 79 1.85 -14.20 11.51
C GLN A 79 3.06 -14.09 12.42
#